data_AF-C7C505-F1
#
_entry.id   AF-C7C505-F1
#
_cell.length_a   1.000
_cell.length_b   1.000
_cell.length_c   1.000
_cell.angle_alpha   90.00
_cell.angle_beta   90.00
_cell.angle_gamma   90.00
#
_symmetry.space_group_name_H-M   'P 1'
#
loop_
_entity.id
_entity.type
_entity.pdbx_description
1 polymer ?
#
loop_
_entity_poly.entity_id
_entity_poly.type
_entity_poly.pdbx_seq_one_letter_code
_entity_poly.pdbx_strand_id
1 'polypeptide(L)'
;MNNEFYFIRNNDFSVINHCVILRWRRIDDNNSQGSRWSIIRKNDKYQLHYININSEAYRNSSLIEPDINENNIFLNHSSNESVSLVIAYPRDTWIYEFSGGATPSLRSACRETKITSPDDMQSIEVMTLCDKSIAKSVYPLTEVKGDALLHADNLQLKEPVKSLISSDKAFLLNDSGTNKPRRPYLIKGDEVLIEAYSHPLVKVSYQSKGKRAVAWLNIADIL
;
A
#
# COMPACT_ATOMS: atom_id res chain seq x y z
N MET A 1 -18.47 -13.37 -27.06
CA MET A 1 -19.81 -12.77 -26.92
C MET A 1 -20.24 -13.05 -25.49
N ASN A 2 -20.47 -12.13 -24.56
CA ASN A 2 -20.50 -10.68 -24.55
C ASN A 2 -20.02 -10.21 -23.16
N ASN A 3 -19.28 -9.10 -23.13
CA ASN A 3 -19.08 -8.28 -21.94
C ASN A 3 -20.38 -7.51 -21.67
N GLU A 4 -20.84 -7.47 -20.42
CA GLU A 4 -21.78 -6.42 -19.98
C GLU A 4 -21.13 -5.61 -18.87
N PHE A 5 -20.77 -4.38 -19.24
CA PHE A 5 -20.43 -3.30 -18.33
C PHE A 5 -21.73 -2.65 -17.85
N TYR A 6 -21.97 -2.60 -16.55
CA TYR A 6 -23.03 -1.77 -16.00
C TYR A 6 -22.47 -0.41 -15.60
N PHE A 7 -22.61 0.57 -16.51
CA PHE A 7 -22.57 1.98 -16.18
C PHE A 7 -23.94 2.39 -15.64
N ILE A 8 -23.98 2.96 -14.43
CA ILE A 8 -25.16 3.73 -13.98
C ILE A 8 -24.74 5.19 -13.89
N ARG A 9 -25.04 5.94 -14.96
CA ARG A 9 -25.26 7.39 -14.88
C ARG A 9 -26.70 7.59 -14.43
N ASN A 10 -26.92 8.47 -13.46
CA ASN A 10 -28.14 9.28 -13.43
C ASN A 10 -27.77 10.68 -12.93
N ASN A 11 -27.77 11.62 -13.88
CA ASN A 11 -27.92 13.04 -13.62
C ASN A 11 -29.42 13.28 -13.45
N ASP A 12 -29.82 13.88 -12.34
CA ASP A 12 -30.99 14.74 -12.29
C ASP A 12 -30.69 15.88 -11.31
N PHE A 13 -30.64 17.10 -11.84
CA PHE A 13 -30.58 18.34 -11.08
C PHE A 13 -32.01 18.81 -10.82
N SER A 14 -32.35 19.03 -9.56
CA SER A 14 -33.37 20.02 -9.17
C SER A 14 -32.83 20.82 -7.99
N VAL A 15 -32.87 22.14 -8.12
CA VAL A 15 -32.41 23.11 -7.13
C VAL A 15 -33.60 23.49 -6.26
N ILE A 16 -33.64 23.01 -5.00
CA ILE A 16 -34.50 23.59 -3.95
C ILE A 16 -33.78 23.49 -2.59
N ASN A 17 -33.44 24.67 -2.05
CA ASN A 17 -33.22 25.08 -0.65
C ASN A 17 -32.30 24.27 0.30
N HIS A 18 -31.41 25.05 0.93
CA HIS A 18 -30.51 24.74 2.03
C HIS A 18 -30.96 23.60 2.97
N CYS A 19 -30.42 22.42 2.72
CA CYS A 19 -30.20 21.39 3.72
C CYS A 19 -28.93 20.66 3.29
N VAL A 20 -27.88 20.69 4.12
CA VAL A 20 -26.65 19.91 3.87
C VAL A 20 -27.03 18.44 4.04
N ILE A 21 -27.46 17.81 2.95
CA ILE A 21 -27.64 16.36 2.89
C ILE A 21 -26.24 15.78 2.99
N LEU A 22 -25.86 15.32 4.19
CA LEU A 22 -24.75 14.39 4.37
C LEU A 22 -25.04 13.19 3.46
N ARG A 23 -24.43 13.17 2.27
CA ARG A 23 -24.52 12.02 1.37
C ARG A 23 -23.74 10.87 2.01
N TRP A 24 -24.48 9.99 2.68
CA TRP A 24 -23.98 8.68 3.08
C TRP A 24 -23.77 7.86 1.82
N ARG A 25 -22.54 7.74 1.34
CA ARG A 25 -22.20 6.68 0.38
C ARG A 25 -21.64 5.52 1.17
N ARG A 26 -22.40 4.44 1.15
CA ARG A 26 -22.04 3.18 1.79
C ARG A 26 -21.44 2.29 0.72
N ILE A 27 -20.14 2.06 0.79
CA ILE A 27 -19.50 0.99 0.04
C ILE A 27 -19.68 -0.24 0.92
N ASP A 28 -20.81 -0.92 0.72
CA ASP A 28 -21.12 -2.17 1.39
C ASP A 28 -20.61 -3.33 0.53
N ASP A 29 -19.96 -4.30 1.17
CA ASP A 29 -19.85 -5.64 0.62
C ASP A 29 -20.43 -6.64 1.63
N ASN A 30 -21.33 -7.50 1.16
CA ASN A 30 -22.08 -8.46 1.99
C ASN A 30 -21.41 -9.82 1.90
N ASN A 31 -20.64 -10.20 2.91
CA ASN A 31 -20.25 -11.60 3.04
C ASN A 31 -21.45 -12.43 3.53
N SER A 32 -21.62 -13.61 2.93
CA SER A 32 -22.74 -14.55 3.13
C SER A 32 -22.85 -15.13 4.54
N GLN A 33 -22.03 -14.68 5.50
CA GLN A 33 -21.98 -15.15 6.89
C GLN A 33 -22.40 -14.10 7.93
N GLY A 34 -22.89 -12.93 7.52
CA GLY A 34 -23.48 -11.93 8.41
C GLY A 34 -22.51 -10.90 9.00
N SER A 35 -21.20 -11.05 8.78
CA SER A 35 -20.22 -9.98 9.02
C SER A 35 -20.13 -9.03 7.83
N ARG A 36 -19.84 -7.75 8.09
CA ARG A 36 -19.88 -6.69 7.06
C ARG A 36 -18.74 -5.70 7.27
N TRP A 37 -18.03 -5.40 6.19
CA TRP A 37 -17.05 -4.31 6.13
C TRP A 37 -17.62 -3.16 5.31
N SER A 38 -17.33 -1.93 5.74
CA SER A 38 -17.77 -0.73 5.01
C SER A 38 -16.85 0.45 5.30
N ILE A 39 -16.78 1.38 4.35
CA ILE A 39 -16.17 2.69 4.57
C ILE A 39 -17.30 3.70 4.74
N ILE A 40 -17.22 4.52 5.78
CA ILE A 40 -18.21 5.56 6.10
C ILE A 40 -17.50 6.90 6.20
N ARG A 41 -18.05 7.93 5.55
CA ARG A 41 -17.59 9.31 5.73
C ARG A 41 -18.48 10.02 6.78
N LYS A 42 -17.87 10.51 7.86
CA LYS A 42 -18.56 11.28 8.91
C LYS A 42 -17.68 12.44 9.36
N ASN A 43 -18.26 13.65 9.42
CA ASN A 43 -17.56 14.87 9.84
C ASN A 43 -16.23 15.08 9.10
N ASP A 44 -16.25 14.95 7.77
CA ASP A 44 -15.08 15.05 6.90
C ASP A 44 -13.94 14.06 7.17
N LYS A 45 -14.23 12.97 7.88
CA LYS A 45 -13.29 11.86 8.08
C LYS A 45 -13.85 10.57 7.54
N TYR A 46 -12.99 9.79 6.90
CA TYR A 46 -13.30 8.41 6.53
C TYR A 46 -13.11 7.50 7.74
N GLN A 47 -13.97 6.49 7.85
CA GLN A 47 -13.93 5.49 8.90
C GLN A 47 -14.07 4.11 8.28
N LEU A 48 -13.12 3.22 8.60
CA LEU A 48 -13.28 1.80 8.34
C LEU A 48 -14.19 1.22 9.43
N HIS A 49 -15.26 0.56 9.02
CA HIS A 49 -16.29 0.02 9.91
C HIS A 49 -16.47 -1.48 9.64
N TYR A 50 -16.44 -2.25 10.71
CA TYR A 50 -16.70 -3.69 10.71
C TYR A 50 -17.86 -4.01 11.66
N ILE A 51 -18.79 -4.84 11.20
CA ILE A 51 -19.84 -5.43 12.03
C ILE A 51 -19.63 -6.95 12.00
N ASN A 52 -19.48 -7.58 13.15
CA ASN A 52 -19.33 -9.03 13.22
C ASN A 52 -20.69 -9.76 13.18
N ILE A 53 -20.65 -11.10 13.20
CA ILE A 53 -21.85 -11.95 13.17
C ILE A 53 -22.78 -11.76 14.39
N ASN A 54 -22.26 -11.23 15.49
CA ASN A 54 -23.00 -10.93 16.72
C ASN A 54 -23.54 -9.48 16.74
N SER A 55 -23.45 -8.76 15.61
CA SER A 55 -23.83 -7.34 15.49
C SER A 55 -22.96 -6.37 16.32
N GLU A 56 -21.78 -6.79 16.77
CA GLU A 56 -20.83 -5.90 17.43
C GLU A 56 -20.09 -5.07 16.38
N ALA A 57 -19.97 -3.76 16.63
CA ALA A 57 -19.44 -2.80 15.68
C ALA A 57 -18.08 -2.27 16.11
N TYR A 58 -17.12 -2.27 15.19
CA TYR A 58 -15.75 -1.81 15.37
C TYR A 58 -15.43 -0.73 14.35
N ARG A 59 -14.74 0.34 14.78
CA ARG A 59 -14.47 1.51 13.92
C ARG A 59 -13.04 1.98 14.06
N ASN A 60 -12.47 2.40 12.94
CA ASN A 60 -11.19 3.09 12.90
C ASN A 60 -11.32 4.36 12.05
N SER A 61 -10.92 5.51 12.61
CA SER A 61 -10.95 6.82 11.93
C SER A 61 -9.56 7.42 11.71
N SER A 62 -8.51 6.61 11.83
CA SER A 62 -7.10 7.03 11.85
C SER A 62 -6.29 6.44 10.71
N LEU A 63 -6.88 5.54 9.92
CA LEU A 63 -6.22 4.87 8.79
C LEU A 63 -6.26 5.67 7.49
N ILE A 64 -7.37 6.37 7.26
CA ILE A 64 -7.65 7.04 5.99
C ILE A 64 -7.55 8.54 6.23
N GLU A 65 -6.66 9.19 5.49
CA GLU A 65 -6.47 10.64 5.55
C GLU A 65 -7.75 11.36 5.05
N PRO A 66 -8.12 12.49 5.66
CA PRO A 66 -9.40 13.17 5.37
C PRO A 66 -9.44 13.83 3.97
N ASP A 67 -8.29 14.18 3.42
CA ASP A 67 -8.11 14.90 2.16
C ASP A 67 -8.02 13.98 0.93
N ILE A 68 -8.00 12.66 1.13
CA ILE A 68 -7.94 11.73 0.01
C ILE A 68 -9.26 11.68 -0.78
N ASN A 69 -9.14 11.52 -2.10
CA ASN A 69 -10.28 11.31 -2.98
C ASN A 69 -10.93 9.94 -2.71
N GLU A 70 -12.25 9.91 -2.54
CA GLU A 70 -13.04 8.68 -2.33
C GLU A 70 -12.78 7.61 -3.40
N ASN A 71 -12.56 8.03 -4.66
CA ASN A 71 -12.30 7.12 -5.77
C ASN A 71 -10.96 6.38 -5.65
N ASN A 72 -10.12 6.75 -4.68
CA ASN A 72 -8.83 6.12 -4.41
C ASN A 72 -8.90 5.16 -3.22
N ILE A 73 -10.07 4.96 -2.61
CA ILE A 73 -10.25 4.08 -1.46
C ILE A 73 -11.08 2.87 -1.88
N PHE A 74 -10.54 1.68 -1.65
CA PHE A 74 -11.18 0.42 -2.04
C PHE A 74 -11.17 -0.58 -0.88
N LEU A 75 -12.20 -1.42 -0.84
CA LEU A 75 -12.23 -2.63 -0.04
C LEU A 75 -12.19 -3.82 -0.99
N ASN A 76 -11.17 -4.66 -0.84
CA ASN A 76 -11.02 -5.89 -1.61
C ASN A 76 -11.10 -7.09 -0.67
N HIS A 77 -11.93 -8.07 -0.98
CA HIS A 77 -11.98 -9.32 -0.22
C HIS A 77 -10.89 -10.28 -0.67
N SER A 78 -9.96 -10.65 0.23
CA SER A 78 -8.98 -11.71 -0.04
C SER A 78 -9.53 -13.10 0.33
N SER A 79 -10.50 -13.18 1.25
CA SER A 79 -11.26 -14.39 1.57
C SER A 79 -12.56 -14.05 2.31
N ASN A 80 -13.35 -15.06 2.68
CA ASN A 80 -14.56 -14.89 3.50
C ASN A 80 -14.27 -14.25 4.88
N GLU A 81 -13.02 -14.35 5.36
CA GLU A 81 -12.60 -13.86 6.67
C GLU A 81 -11.52 -12.78 6.60
N SER A 82 -11.22 -12.25 5.43
CA SER A 82 -10.21 -11.20 5.30
C SER A 82 -10.60 -10.14 4.29
N VAL A 83 -10.36 -8.89 4.68
CA VAL A 83 -10.55 -7.71 3.83
C VAL A 83 -9.26 -6.93 3.75
N SER A 84 -9.01 -6.35 2.59
CA SER A 84 -7.93 -5.42 2.36
C SER A 84 -8.50 -4.03 2.12
N LEU A 85 -8.15 -3.06 2.96
CA LEU A 85 -8.32 -1.64 2.69
C LEU A 85 -7.16 -1.19 1.80
N VAL A 86 -7.47 -0.77 0.58
CA VAL A 86 -6.50 -0.29 -0.41
C VAL A 86 -6.70 1.21 -0.62
N ILE A 87 -5.61 1.95 -0.53
CA ILE A 87 -5.59 3.40 -0.66
C ILE A 87 -4.57 3.79 -1.73
N ALA A 88 -5.03 4.32 -2.86
CA ALA A 88 -4.18 4.68 -3.99
C ALA A 88 -3.70 6.13 -3.90
N TYR A 89 -2.39 6.32 -3.74
CA TYR A 89 -1.71 7.59 -3.89
C TYR A 89 -1.05 7.68 -5.29
N PRO A 90 -0.62 8.87 -5.74
CA PRO A 90 -0.08 9.03 -7.09
C PRO A 90 1.13 8.13 -7.44
N ARG A 91 1.99 7.84 -6.45
CA ARG A 91 3.18 6.98 -6.64
C ARG A 91 3.08 5.63 -5.93
N ASP A 92 2.34 5.60 -4.83
CA ASP A 92 2.29 4.48 -3.91
C ASP A 92 0.86 3.99 -3.73
N THR A 93 0.71 2.70 -3.42
CA THR A 93 -0.56 2.14 -2.95
C THR A 93 -0.35 1.63 -1.53
N TRP A 94 -1.18 2.08 -0.60
CA TRP A 94 -1.17 1.57 0.77
C TRP A 94 -2.21 0.47 0.91
N ILE A 95 -1.84 -0.63 1.54
CA ILE A 95 -2.66 -1.82 1.67
C ILE A 95 -2.65 -2.26 3.13
N TYR A 96 -3.82 -2.31 3.76
CA TYR A 96 -4.01 -2.83 5.11
C TYR A 96 -4.92 -4.05 5.04
N GLU A 97 -4.41 -5.22 5.42
CA GLU A 97 -5.20 -6.45 5.47
C GLU A 97 -5.67 -6.71 6.90
N PHE A 98 -6.95 -7.04 7.04
CA PHE A 98 -7.58 -7.33 8.32
C PHE A 98 -8.20 -8.73 8.33
N SER A 99 -8.09 -9.42 9.46
CA SER A 99 -8.98 -10.53 9.82
C SER A 99 -10.37 -9.99 10.15
N GLY A 100 -11.39 -10.70 9.70
CA GLY A 100 -12.70 -10.72 10.34
C GLY A 100 -12.70 -11.64 11.57
N GLY A 101 -13.90 -12.06 11.99
CA GLY A 101 -14.12 -12.85 13.20
C GLY A 101 -14.83 -12.06 14.29
N ALA A 102 -14.75 -12.54 15.54
CA ALA A 102 -15.35 -11.85 16.69
C ALA A 102 -14.72 -10.46 16.87
N THR A 103 -13.39 -10.39 16.90
CA THR A 103 -12.64 -9.14 17.00
C THR A 103 -11.77 -8.97 15.76
N PRO A 104 -11.98 -7.93 14.93
CA PRO A 104 -11.16 -7.70 13.75
C PRO A 104 -9.75 -7.25 14.15
N SER A 105 -8.75 -7.75 13.44
CA SER A 105 -7.34 -7.45 13.71
C SER A 105 -6.55 -7.26 12.43
N LEU A 106 -5.57 -6.36 12.47
CA LEU A 106 -4.66 -6.15 11.36
C LEU A 106 -3.73 -7.36 11.20
N ARG A 107 -3.60 -7.85 9.96
CA ARG A 107 -2.71 -8.95 9.56
C ARG A 107 -1.49 -8.48 8.78
N SER A 108 -1.65 -7.43 8.00
CA SER A 108 -0.54 -6.82 7.25
C SER A 108 -0.81 -5.34 6.99
N ALA A 109 0.26 -4.57 6.89
CA ALA A 109 0.26 -3.20 6.39
C ALA A 109 1.44 -3.07 5.45
N CYS A 110 1.17 -2.76 4.19
CA CYS A 110 2.17 -2.68 3.15
C CYS A 110 2.00 -1.41 2.30
N ARG A 111 3.12 -0.93 1.78
CA ARG A 111 3.21 0.10 0.75
C ARG A 111 3.78 -0.52 -0.50
N GLU A 112 3.04 -0.43 -1.59
CA GLU A 112 3.46 -0.84 -2.91
C GLU A 112 3.90 0.37 -3.72
N THR A 113 5.13 0.33 -4.22
CA THR A 113 5.71 1.39 -5.05
C THR A 113 6.01 0.82 -6.43
N LYS A 114 5.55 1.52 -7.47
CA LYS A 114 5.85 1.14 -8.86
C LYS A 114 7.32 1.42 -9.17
N ILE A 115 7.99 0.44 -9.77
CA ILE A 115 9.38 0.53 -10.18
C ILE A 115 9.55 0.10 -11.63
N THR A 116 10.64 0.54 -12.26
CA THR A 116 10.93 0.19 -13.65
C THR A 116 11.39 -1.26 -13.72
N SER A 117 10.73 -2.09 -14.53
CA SER A 117 11.14 -3.47 -14.80
C SER A 117 12.29 -3.52 -15.81
N PRO A 118 13.25 -4.44 -15.65
CA PRO A 118 14.23 -4.75 -16.69
C PRO A 118 13.67 -5.54 -17.87
N ASP A 119 12.47 -6.13 -17.76
CA ASP A 119 11.89 -6.92 -18.84
C ASP A 119 11.31 -6.02 -19.95
N ASP A 120 11.71 -6.29 -21.21
CA ASP A 120 11.45 -5.50 -22.43
C ASP A 120 9.97 -5.21 -22.78
N MET A 121 9.01 -5.67 -21.96
CA MET A 121 7.57 -5.52 -22.21
C MET A 121 6.90 -4.43 -21.38
N GLN A 122 7.51 -3.24 -21.19
CA GLN A 122 6.88 -2.11 -20.46
C GLN A 122 6.18 -2.54 -19.15
N SER A 123 6.64 -3.62 -18.51
CA SER A 123 5.97 -4.15 -17.34
C SER A 123 6.37 -3.26 -16.18
N ILE A 124 5.39 -2.85 -15.39
CA ILE A 124 5.65 -2.14 -14.14
C ILE A 124 5.82 -3.23 -13.10
N GLU A 125 7.03 -3.32 -12.53
CA GLU A 125 7.27 -4.14 -11.35
C GLU A 125 6.82 -3.39 -10.10
N VAL A 126 6.47 -4.12 -9.05
CA VAL A 126 5.98 -3.54 -7.80
C VAL A 126 6.92 -3.93 -6.67
N MET A 127 7.53 -2.92 -6.06
CA MET A 127 8.25 -3.10 -4.81
C MET A 127 7.26 -3.01 -3.64
N THR A 128 7.05 -4.13 -2.94
CA THR A 128 6.19 -4.19 -1.76
C THR A 128 7.01 -4.10 -0.49
N LEU A 129 6.76 -3.04 0.30
CA LEU A 129 7.37 -2.80 1.60
C LEU A 129 6.32 -2.97 2.70
N CYS A 130 6.49 -3.90 3.64
CA CYS A 130 5.52 -4.18 4.70
C CYS A 130 6.07 -3.83 6.08
N ASP A 131 5.20 -3.48 7.02
CA ASP A 131 5.60 -3.25 8.40
C ASP A 131 6.22 -4.52 9.02
N LYS A 132 7.40 -4.36 9.65
CA LYS A 132 8.19 -5.46 10.21
C LYS A 132 7.68 -5.99 11.55
N SER A 133 6.80 -5.26 12.23
CA SER A 133 6.32 -5.54 13.58
C SER A 133 5.01 -6.34 13.61
N ILE A 134 4.16 -6.22 12.57
CA ILE A 134 2.84 -6.90 12.53
C ILE A 134 2.94 -8.42 12.66
N ALA A 135 3.98 -9.06 12.11
CA ALA A 135 4.17 -10.51 12.27
C ALA A 135 4.34 -10.95 13.74
N LYS A 136 4.64 -10.02 14.66
CA LYS A 136 4.90 -10.27 16.08
C LYS A 136 3.83 -9.68 17.00
N SER A 137 2.82 -9.01 16.47
CA SER A 137 1.87 -8.22 17.25
C SER A 137 0.47 -8.27 16.65
N VAL A 138 -0.53 -8.49 17.49
CA VAL A 138 -1.94 -8.43 17.09
C VAL A 138 -2.43 -7.02 17.32
N TYR A 139 -2.80 -6.31 16.26
CA TYR A 139 -3.36 -4.96 16.37
C TYR A 139 -4.88 -5.01 16.21
N PRO A 140 -5.67 -4.70 17.26
CA PRO A 140 -7.12 -4.53 17.12
C PRO A 140 -7.45 -3.40 16.15
N LEU A 141 -8.50 -3.54 15.35
CA LEU A 141 -8.92 -2.51 14.37
C LEU A 141 -8.99 -1.10 14.97
N THR A 142 -9.47 -0.97 16.21
CA THR A 142 -9.65 0.31 16.91
C THR A 142 -8.34 1.03 17.25
N GLU A 143 -7.22 0.32 17.32
CA GLU A 143 -5.93 0.86 17.76
C GLU A 143 -4.97 1.17 16.61
N VAL A 144 -5.33 0.76 15.39
CA VAL A 144 -4.48 0.94 14.21
C VAL A 144 -4.32 2.42 13.84
N LYS A 145 -3.08 2.87 13.66
CA LYS A 145 -2.74 4.21 13.17
C LYS A 145 -1.91 4.07 11.89
N GLY A 146 -2.40 4.60 10.78
CA GLY A 146 -1.81 4.37 9.46
C GLY A 146 -0.42 4.98 9.29
N ASP A 147 -0.23 6.18 9.82
CA ASP A 147 1.00 6.98 9.79
C ASP A 147 2.18 6.28 10.51
N ALA A 148 1.92 5.64 11.64
CA ALA A 148 2.94 4.92 12.40
C ALA A 148 3.38 3.62 11.70
N LEU A 149 2.43 2.87 11.11
CA LEU A 149 2.70 1.56 10.51
C LEU A 149 3.43 1.67 9.17
N LEU A 150 3.07 2.64 8.34
CA LEU A 150 3.69 2.82 7.02
C LEU A 150 4.82 3.85 7.02
N HIS A 151 5.31 4.22 8.20
CA HIS A 151 6.51 5.04 8.33
C HIS A 151 7.72 4.33 7.71
N ALA A 152 8.53 5.07 6.95
CA ALA A 152 9.59 4.50 6.12
C ALA A 152 10.59 3.63 6.90
N ASP A 153 10.88 3.96 8.17
CA ASP A 153 11.81 3.21 9.04
C ASP A 153 11.23 1.90 9.60
N ASN A 154 9.91 1.74 9.57
CA ASN A 154 9.20 0.56 10.09
C ASN A 154 9.00 -0.52 9.03
N LEU A 155 9.24 -0.18 7.77
CA LEU A 155 9.03 -1.08 6.65
C LEU A 155 10.23 -2.00 6.40
N GLN A 156 9.94 -3.16 5.84
CA GLN A 156 10.90 -4.12 5.31
C GLN A 156 10.44 -4.58 3.92
N LEU A 157 11.38 -4.99 3.09
CA LEU A 157 11.07 -5.57 1.79
C LEU A 157 10.35 -6.91 1.97
N LYS A 158 9.19 -7.07 1.33
CA LYS A 158 8.42 -8.32 1.39
C LYS A 158 9.14 -9.45 0.66
N GLU A 159 9.54 -9.19 -0.58
CA GLU A 159 10.25 -10.14 -1.45
C GLU A 159 11.28 -9.41 -2.32
N PRO A 160 12.40 -10.08 -2.69
CA PRO A 160 13.35 -9.51 -3.63
C PRO A 160 12.69 -9.19 -4.97
N VAL A 161 13.01 -8.02 -5.53
CA VAL A 161 12.39 -7.55 -6.78
C VAL A 161 13.45 -6.96 -7.71
N LYS A 162 13.33 -7.27 -9.01
CA LYS A 162 14.23 -6.73 -10.02
C LYS A 162 13.84 -5.31 -10.39
N SER A 163 14.84 -4.48 -10.68
CA SER A 163 14.62 -3.11 -11.13
C SER A 163 15.76 -2.62 -12.02
N LEU A 164 15.55 -1.45 -12.63
CA LEU A 164 16.58 -0.68 -13.30
C LEU A 164 16.95 0.54 -12.47
N ILE A 165 18.22 0.93 -12.51
CA ILE A 165 18.64 2.24 -12.03
C ILE A 165 17.94 3.32 -12.85
N SER A 166 17.27 4.24 -12.18
CA SER A 166 16.53 5.36 -12.80
C SER A 166 17.39 6.62 -12.90
N SER A 167 18.34 6.81 -11.98
CA SER A 167 19.21 7.97 -11.90
C SER A 167 20.43 7.86 -12.83
N ASP A 168 20.96 9.00 -13.29
CA ASP A 168 22.15 9.00 -14.16
C ASP A 168 23.38 8.40 -13.46
N LYS A 169 23.45 8.51 -12.13
CA LYS A 169 24.52 7.97 -11.28
C LYS A 169 23.97 7.56 -9.92
N ALA A 170 24.02 6.26 -9.63
CA ALA A 170 23.68 5.68 -8.34
C ALA A 170 24.96 5.28 -7.58
N PHE A 171 25.27 6.00 -6.50
CA PHE A 171 26.48 5.77 -5.73
C PHE A 171 26.35 4.56 -4.81
N LEU A 172 27.38 3.72 -4.78
CA LEU A 172 27.38 2.48 -4.01
C LEU A 172 27.99 2.68 -2.61
N LEU A 173 27.35 2.08 -1.61
CA LEU A 173 27.72 2.10 -0.20
C LEU A 173 28.00 0.68 0.31
N ASN A 174 28.80 0.58 1.38
CA ASN A 174 29.23 -0.71 1.94
C ASN A 174 28.17 -1.34 2.82
N ASP A 175 27.51 -0.50 3.60
CA ASP A 175 26.51 -0.84 4.60
C ASP A 175 25.45 0.27 4.63
N SER A 176 24.39 0.03 5.39
CA SER A 176 23.29 0.99 5.53
C SER A 176 23.59 2.16 6.47
N GLY A 177 24.76 2.21 7.10
CA GLY A 177 25.15 3.22 8.09
C GLY A 177 26.29 4.16 7.64
N THR A 178 26.96 3.87 6.53
CA THR A 178 28.07 4.67 6.00
C THR A 178 27.62 5.59 4.88
N ASN A 179 27.93 6.88 5.04
CA ASN A 179 27.67 7.90 4.01
C ASN A 179 28.82 8.06 3.00
N LYS A 180 29.87 7.24 3.07
CA LYS A 180 31.04 7.39 2.19
C LYS A 180 30.88 6.56 0.92
N PRO A 181 30.70 7.18 -0.26
CA PRO A 181 30.55 6.46 -1.51
C PRO A 181 31.79 5.65 -1.85
N ARG A 182 31.60 4.45 -2.39
CA ARG A 182 32.65 3.75 -3.14
C ARG A 182 32.76 4.38 -4.54
N ARG A 183 33.96 4.29 -5.13
CA ARG A 183 34.25 4.85 -6.47
C ARG A 183 33.54 4.18 -7.66
N PRO A 184 33.08 2.90 -7.63
CA PRO A 184 32.13 2.45 -8.64
C PRO A 184 30.72 2.95 -8.29
N TYR A 185 30.03 3.47 -9.29
CA TYR A 185 28.60 3.81 -9.28
C TYR A 185 27.91 2.99 -10.38
N LEU A 186 26.61 2.82 -10.25
CA LEU A 186 25.76 2.29 -11.32
C LEU A 186 25.18 3.46 -12.12
N ILE A 187 24.81 3.22 -13.37
CA ILE A 187 24.21 4.23 -14.25
C ILE A 187 22.79 3.82 -14.63
N LYS A 188 22.04 4.80 -15.13
CA LYS A 188 20.68 4.60 -15.63
C LYS A 188 20.60 3.40 -16.59
N GLY A 189 19.64 2.52 -16.33
CA GLY A 189 19.42 1.29 -17.12
C GLY A 189 20.22 0.07 -16.66
N ASP A 190 21.12 0.19 -15.67
CA ASP A 190 21.74 -0.98 -15.07
C ASP A 190 20.70 -1.83 -14.32
N GLU A 191 20.67 -3.14 -14.58
CA GLU A 191 19.78 -4.09 -13.87
C GLU A 191 20.32 -4.38 -12.47
N VAL A 192 19.41 -4.32 -11.50
CA VAL A 192 19.66 -4.66 -10.11
C VAL A 192 18.56 -5.56 -9.55
N LEU A 193 18.92 -6.46 -8.65
CA LEU A 193 17.98 -7.16 -7.79
C LEU A 193 18.00 -6.50 -6.42
N ILE A 194 16.88 -5.91 -6.02
CA ILE A 194 16.68 -5.33 -4.69
C ILE A 194 16.45 -6.47 -3.70
N GLU A 195 17.35 -6.63 -2.74
CA GLU A 195 17.36 -7.76 -1.79
C GLU A 195 16.85 -7.38 -0.41
N ALA A 196 17.03 -6.12 0.00
CA ALA A 196 16.60 -5.63 1.30
C ALA A 196 16.38 -4.12 1.27
N TYR A 197 15.62 -3.64 2.25
CA TYR A 197 15.29 -2.23 2.44
C TYR A 197 15.64 -1.80 3.86
N SER A 198 16.29 -0.64 3.99
CA SER A 198 16.58 0.03 5.24
C SER A 198 16.63 1.52 4.94
N HIS A 199 15.56 2.25 5.23
CA HIS A 199 15.41 3.67 4.87
C HIS A 199 16.69 4.51 5.14
N PRO A 200 17.12 5.38 4.20
CA PRO A 200 16.62 5.60 2.83
C PRO A 200 17.27 4.69 1.78
N LEU A 201 17.87 3.59 2.18
CA LEU A 201 18.71 2.75 1.34
C LEU A 201 18.04 1.43 0.99
N VAL A 202 18.45 0.89 -0.15
CA VAL A 202 18.16 -0.48 -0.56
C VAL A 202 19.47 -1.23 -0.75
N LYS A 203 19.48 -2.49 -0.35
CA LYS A 203 20.55 -3.42 -0.66
C LYS A 203 20.24 -4.03 -2.01
N VAL A 204 21.19 -3.94 -2.93
CA VAL A 204 21.06 -4.48 -4.27
C VAL A 204 22.14 -5.49 -4.58
N SER A 205 21.83 -6.46 -5.42
CA SER A 205 22.82 -7.26 -6.13
C SER A 205 22.77 -7.02 -7.62
N TYR A 206 23.94 -7.03 -8.26
CA TYR A 206 24.11 -6.66 -9.67
C TYR A 206 25.30 -7.41 -10.27
N GLN A 207 25.37 -7.48 -11.60
CA GLN A 207 26.52 -8.07 -12.29
C GLN A 207 27.61 -7.02 -12.52
N SER A 208 28.84 -7.32 -12.09
CA SER A 208 30.03 -6.51 -12.38
C SER A 208 31.15 -7.41 -12.88
N LYS A 209 31.62 -7.17 -14.11
CA LYS A 209 32.70 -7.94 -14.75
C LYS A 209 32.49 -9.47 -14.66
N GLY A 210 31.25 -9.92 -14.88
CA GLY A 210 30.86 -11.33 -14.84
C GLY A 210 30.73 -11.95 -13.45
N LYS A 211 30.79 -11.15 -12.37
CA LYS A 211 30.57 -11.61 -10.99
C LYS A 211 29.40 -10.89 -10.35
N ARG A 212 28.66 -11.58 -9.50
CA ARG A 212 27.63 -10.96 -8.65
C ARG A 212 28.32 -10.11 -7.59
N ALA A 213 27.98 -8.82 -7.56
CA ALA A 213 28.37 -7.87 -6.53
C ALA A 213 27.14 -7.45 -5.72
N VAL A 214 27.38 -6.98 -4.50
CA VAL A 214 26.34 -6.55 -3.56
C VAL A 214 26.75 -5.20 -2.96
N ALA A 215 25.83 -4.26 -2.91
CA ALA A 215 26.05 -2.94 -2.34
C ALA A 215 24.74 -2.34 -1.85
N TRP A 216 24.85 -1.23 -1.10
CA TRP A 216 23.70 -0.39 -0.76
C TRP A 216 23.68 0.85 -1.66
N LEU A 217 22.50 1.36 -1.99
CA LEU A 217 22.31 2.61 -2.72
C LEU A 217 21.03 3.30 -2.25
N ASN A 218 20.84 4.57 -2.63
CA ASN A 218 19.65 5.33 -2.23
C ASN A 218 18.42 4.77 -2.96
N ILE A 219 17.31 4.57 -2.25
CA ILE A 219 16.05 4.15 -2.88
C ILE A 219 15.62 5.11 -3.98
N ALA A 220 15.93 6.40 -3.89
CA ALA A 220 15.65 7.37 -4.94
C ALA A 220 16.36 7.09 -6.27
N ASP A 221 17.43 6.28 -6.28
CA ASP A 221 18.18 5.94 -7.50
C ASP A 221 17.51 4.81 -8.32
N ILE A 222 16.47 4.16 -7.77
CA ILE A 222 15.66 3.12 -8.43
C ILE A 222 14.19 3.53 -8.60
N LEU A 223 13.83 4.73 -8.11
CA LEU A 223 12.48 5.31 -8.19
C LEU A 223 12.36 6.38 -9.28
#